data_AF-A0AAT9HC66-F1
#
_entry.id   AF-A0AAT9HC66-F1
#
_cell.length_a   1.000
_cell.length_b   1.000
_cell.length_c   1.000
_cell.angle_alpha   90.00
_cell.angle_beta   90.00
_cell.angle_gamma   90.00
#
_symmetry.space_group_name_H-M   'P 1'
#
loop_
_entity.id
_entity.type
_entity.pdbx_description
1 polymer ?
#
loop_
_entity_poly.entity_id
_entity_poly.type
_entity_poly.pdbx_seq_one_letter_code
_entity_poly.pdbx_strand_id
1 'polypeptide(L)' 'MAVEQSTGKRAAFIDDKTQGAEKTGSTQRIDGQTWTRYEGDHYDALVLEGTEGATTVVTGTASLGELTKMAEALRTE' A
#
# COMPACT_ATOMS: atom_id res chain seq x y z
N MET A 1 0.22 11.02 -7.08
CA MET A 1 0.42 10.37 -5.76
C MET A 1 -0.89 10.46 -5.00
N ALA A 2 -1.42 9.32 -4.58
CA ALA A 2 -2.70 9.24 -3.87
C ALA A 2 -2.55 8.26 -2.70
N VAL A 3 -2.97 8.70 -1.51
CA VAL A 3 -3.14 7.80 -0.37
C VAL A 3 -4.64 7.53 -0.27
N GLU A 4 -5.02 6.26 -0.38
CA GLU A 4 -6.41 5.86 -0.24
C GLU A 4 -6.56 4.81 0.84
N GLN A 5 -7.37 5.12 1.85
CA GLN A 5 -7.77 4.19 2.90
C GLN A 5 -9.15 3.63 2.58
N SER A 6 -9.28 2.31 2.63
CA SER A 6 -10.55 1.63 2.38
C SER A 6 -10.88 0.65 3.50
N THR A 7 -12.13 0.70 3.95
CA THR A 7 -12.74 -0.26 4.88
C THR A 7 -13.50 -1.38 4.14
N GLY A 8 -13.40 -1.44 2.79
CA GLY A 8 -14.13 -2.37 1.92
C GLY A 8 -13.38 -3.64 1.50
N LYS A 9 -14.02 -4.46 0.63
CA LYS A 9 -13.48 -5.76 0.15
C LYS A 9 -12.10 -5.59 -0.51
N ARG A 10 -11.09 -6.10 0.20
CA ARG A 10 -9.65 -5.87 0.02
C ARG A 10 -9.08 -6.18 -1.37
N ALA A 11 -9.42 -7.33 -1.94
CA ALA A 11 -8.79 -7.79 -3.20
C ALA A 11 -9.21 -6.95 -4.41
N ALA A 12 -10.50 -6.66 -4.56
CA ALA A 12 -11.00 -5.86 -5.68
C ALA A 12 -10.53 -4.40 -5.62
N PHE A 13 -10.35 -3.87 -4.40
CA PHE A 13 -9.81 -2.53 -4.21
C PHE A 13 -8.32 -2.46 -4.56
N ILE A 14 -7.53 -3.47 -4.18
CA ILE A 14 -6.11 -3.52 -4.53
C ILE A 14 -5.96 -3.67 -6.05
N ASP A 15 -6.73 -4.53 -6.70
CA ASP A 15 -6.67 -4.73 -8.16
C ASP A 15 -7.04 -3.45 -8.94
N ASP A 16 -8.15 -2.79 -8.55
CA ASP A 16 -8.62 -1.53 -9.12
C ASP A 16 -7.62 -0.37 -8.92
N LYS A 17 -7.00 -0.29 -7.73
CA LYS A 17 -6.14 0.85 -7.35
C LYS A 17 -4.67 0.70 -7.69
N THR A 18 -4.22 -0.53 -7.86
CA THR A 18 -2.86 -0.79 -8.34
C THR A 18 -2.76 -0.77 -9.86
N GLN A 19 -3.91 -0.71 -10.56
CA GLN A 19 -3.98 -0.80 -12.03
C GLN A 19 -3.20 -2.02 -12.57
N GLY A 20 -3.29 -3.15 -11.87
CA GLY A 20 -2.59 -4.39 -12.24
C GLY A 20 -1.21 -4.59 -11.63
N ALA A 21 -0.87 -3.94 -10.51
CA ALA A 21 0.36 -4.28 -9.79
C ALA A 21 0.25 -5.66 -9.14
N GLU A 22 1.26 -6.49 -9.34
CA GLU A 22 1.31 -7.83 -8.78
C GLU A 22 1.93 -7.81 -7.38
N LYS A 23 1.43 -8.68 -6.50
CA LYS A 23 2.01 -8.88 -5.18
C LYS A 23 3.39 -9.50 -5.35
N THR A 24 4.43 -8.73 -5.05
CA THR A 24 5.84 -9.18 -5.13
C THR A 24 6.20 -10.25 -4.09
N GLY A 25 5.31 -10.51 -3.13
CA GLY A 25 5.58 -11.37 -1.98
C GLY A 25 6.53 -10.75 -0.95
N SER A 26 7.12 -9.59 -1.25
CA SER A 26 7.99 -8.87 -0.34
C SER A 26 7.17 -8.09 0.67
N THR A 27 7.58 -8.19 1.94
CA THR A 27 7.02 -7.38 3.01
C THR A 27 8.11 -6.51 3.62
N GLN A 28 7.73 -5.32 4.05
CA GLN A 28 8.61 -4.36 4.69
C GLN A 28 7.97 -3.89 5.98
N ARG A 29 8.77 -3.81 7.04
CA ARG A 29 8.33 -3.21 8.29
C ARG A 29 8.54 -1.70 8.21
N ILE A 30 7.46 -0.94 8.37
CA ILE A 30 7.44 0.53 8.32
C ILE A 30 6.66 1.01 9.54
N ASP A 31 7.28 1.87 10.34
CA ASP A 31 6.71 2.38 11.61
C ASP A 31 6.15 1.30 12.54
N GLY A 32 6.84 0.15 12.61
CA GLY A 32 6.41 -0.99 13.43
C GLY A 32 5.29 -1.84 12.82
N GLN A 33 4.72 -1.45 11.68
CA GLN A 33 3.67 -2.16 10.96
C GLN A 33 4.23 -2.92 9.75
N THR A 34 3.58 -4.01 9.36
CA THR A 34 4.01 -4.83 8.22
C THR A 34 3.25 -4.42 6.96
N TRP A 35 3.99 -3.88 5.99
CA TRP A 35 3.47 -3.48 4.69
C TRP A 35 3.85 -4.52 3.64
N THR A 36 2.90 -4.89 2.79
CA THR A 36 3.13 -5.76 1.64
C THR A 36 3.41 -4.89 0.41
N ARG A 37 4.46 -5.24 -0.32
CA ARG A 37 4.85 -4.57 -1.57
C ARG A 37 4.14 -5.16 -2.77
N TYR A 38 3.60 -4.27 -3.59
CA TYR A 38 3.01 -4.56 -4.89
C TYR A 38 3.79 -3.75 -5.93
N GLU A 39 4.22 -4.40 -7.00
CA GLU A 39 4.95 -3.77 -8.10
C GLU A 39 4.15 -3.97 -9.37
N GLY A 40 3.92 -2.89 -10.10
CA GLY A 40 3.22 -2.88 -11.36
C GLY A 40 4.02 -2.10 -12.39
N ASP A 41 3.78 -2.37 -13.67
CA ASP A 41 4.52 -1.73 -14.77
C ASP A 41 4.44 -0.19 -14.74
N HIS A 42 3.37 0.36 -14.19
CA HIS A 42 3.12 1.81 -14.13
C HIS A 42 3.01 2.39 -12.73
N TYR A 43 2.64 1.57 -11.74
CA TYR A 43 2.38 2.02 -10.38
C TYR A 43 2.88 0.97 -9.40
N ASP A 44 3.61 1.43 -8.39
CA ASP A 44 3.94 0.64 -7.22
C ASP A 44 2.90 0.89 -6.12
N ALA A 45 2.73 -0.08 -5.22
CA ALA A 45 1.89 0.10 -4.05
C ALA A 45 2.45 -0.59 -2.79
N LEU A 46 2.09 0.00 -1.65
CA LEU A 46 2.30 -0.54 -0.33
C LEU A 46 0.94 -0.75 0.32
N VAL A 47 0.67 -1.97 0.74
CA VAL A 47 -0.59 -2.34 1.38
C VAL A 47 -0.34 -2.73 2.83
N LEU A 48 -1.00 -2.05 3.75
CA LEU A 48 -1.01 -2.37 5.16
C LEU A 48 -2.31 -3.09 5.50
N GLU A 49 -2.17 -4.32 5.98
CA GLU A 49 -3.26 -5.15 6.47
C GLU A 49 -3.12 -5.25 7.99
N GLY A 50 -4.08 -4.71 8.76
CA GLY A 50 -4.13 -5.00 10.21
C GLY A 50 -4.51 -3.86 11.15
N THR A 51 -4.82 -2.66 10.67
CA THR A 51 -5.33 -1.57 11.54
C THR A 51 -6.84 -1.67 11.67
N GLU A 52 -7.34 -2.18 12.81
CA GLU A 52 -8.78 -2.15 13.20
C GLU A 52 -9.78 -2.59 12.12
N GLY A 53 -9.40 -3.55 11.26
CA GLY A 53 -10.24 -4.04 10.17
C GLY A 53 -10.15 -3.24 8.87
N ALA A 54 -9.52 -2.07 8.88
CA ALA A 54 -9.22 -1.26 7.71
C ALA A 54 -7.97 -1.76 6.95
N THR A 55 -7.94 -1.50 5.65
CA THR A 55 -6.78 -1.72 4.79
C THR A 55 -6.31 -0.38 4.26
N THR A 56 -5.05 -0.04 4.53
CA THR A 56 -4.44 1.17 4.00
C THR A 56 -3.65 0.81 2.75
N VAL A 57 -3.88 1.53 1.66
CA VAL A 57 -3.13 1.37 0.41
C VAL A 57 -2.47 2.70 0.06
N VAL A 58 -1.15 2.67 -0.08
CA VAL A 58 -0.37 3.79 -0.60
C VAL A 58 0.08 3.39 -2.00
N THR A 59 -0.42 4.07 -3.02
CA THR A 59 -0.12 3.77 -4.44
C THR A 59 0.36 5.01 -5.17
N GLY A 60 1.27 4.82 -6.12
CA GLY A 60 1.72 5.91 -6.98
C GLY A 60 2.76 5.49 -8.00
N THR A 61 3.03 6.41 -8.93
CA THR A 61 4.12 6.30 -9.92
C THR A 61 5.49 6.62 -9.33
N ALA A 62 5.55 6.95 -8.05
CA ALA A 62 6.78 7.25 -7.34
C ALA A 62 7.50 5.94 -6.99
N SER A 63 8.81 5.98 -6.81
CA SER A 63 9.56 4.76 -6.47
C SER A 63 9.08 4.18 -5.14
N LEU A 64 9.17 2.86 -4.94
CA LEU A 64 8.88 2.19 -3.66
C LEU A 64 9.51 2.87 -2.42
N GLY A 65 10.69 3.46 -2.54
CA GLY A 65 11.31 4.24 -1.46
C GLY A 65 10.59 5.54 -1.12
N GLU A 66 9.98 6.23 -2.09
CA GLU A 66 9.13 7.40 -1.86
C GLU A 66 7.77 6.99 -1.28
N LEU A 67 7.20 5.88 -1.76
CA LEU A 67 6.00 5.31 -1.17
C LEU A 67 6.22 4.91 0.29
N THR A 68 7.40 4.35 0.61
CA THR A 68 7.81 4.02 1.98
C THR A 68 7.79 5.26 2.86
N LYS A 69 8.37 6.38 2.39
CA LYS A 69 8.35 7.65 3.15
C LYS A 69 6.94 8.18 3.37
N MET A 70 6.03 8.01 2.40
CA MET A 70 4.63 8.38 2.58
C MET A 70 3.93 7.46 3.59
N ALA A 71 4.21 6.16 3.56
CA ALA A 71 3.72 5.21 4.54
C ALA A 71 4.25 5.51 5.96
N GLU A 72 5.52 5.92 6.10
CA GLU A 72 6.09 6.39 7.38
C GLU A 72 5.42 7.66 7.90
N ALA A 73 4.97 8.54 6.99
CA ALA A 73 4.30 9.78 7.36
C ALA A 73 2.83 9.57 7.80
N LEU A 74 2.23 8.43 7.45
CA LEU A 74 0.87 8.07 7.87
C LEU A 74 0.88 7.59 9.32
N ARG A 75 0.88 8.54 10.26
CA ARG A 75 0.53 8.26 11.65
C ARG A 75 -0.90 7.70 11.71
N THR A 76 -1.03 6.46 12.13
CA THR A 76 -2.30 5.94 12.63
C THR A 76 -2.38 6.32 14.11
N GLU A 77 -3.03 7.45 14.39
CA GLU A 77 -3.46 7.84 15.75
C GLU A 77 -4.73 7.10 16.16
#